data_AF-A0A944EWS9-F1
#
_entry.id   AF-A0A944EWS9-F1
#
_cell.length_a   1.000
_cell.length_b   1.000
_cell.length_c   1.000
_cell.angle_alpha   90.00
_cell.angle_beta   90.00
_cell.angle_gamma   90.00
#
_symmetry.space_group_name_H-M   'P 1'
#
loop_
_entity.id
_entity.type
_entity.pdbx_description
1 polymer ?
#
loop_
_entity_poly.entity_id
_entity_poly.type
_entity_poly.pdbx_seq_one_letter_code
_entity_poly.pdbx_strand_id
1 'polypeptide(L)'
;MRVLTIGEKGADRSPVLAAVDPLSRPGWLKGMEGGVWFAGDEVFGGAALVPGSGQLLFMQPRDWELMSGQREEAGAERLKRAMQAGLKRRAPIR
;
A
#
# COMPACT_ATOMS: atom_id res chain seq x y z
N MET A 1 -16.68 4.43 9.14
CA MET A 1 -15.81 3.36 8.60
C MET A 1 -15.88 3.45 7.08
N ARG A 2 -14.77 3.73 6.39
CA ARG A 2 -14.74 3.84 4.92
C ARG A 2 -14.19 2.52 4.37
N VAL A 3 -14.99 1.80 3.60
CA VAL A 3 -14.53 0.62 2.85
C VAL A 3 -14.08 1.14 1.49
N LEU A 4 -12.82 0.88 1.14
CA LEU A 4 -12.24 1.21 -0.16
C LEU A 4 -11.88 -0.09 -0.84
N THR A 5 -12.39 -0.30 -2.05
CA THR A 5 -11.96 -1.38 -2.93
C THR A 5 -10.79 -0.87 -3.77
N ILE A 6 -9.60 -1.41 -3.51
CA ILE A 6 -8.38 -1.08 -4.24
C ILE A 6 -8.24 -2.10 -5.39
N GLY A 7 -8.06 -1.63 -6.62
CA GLY A 7 -7.85 -2.50 -7.79
C GLY A 7 -9.03 -2.68 -8.75
N GLU A 8 -10.10 -1.89 -8.63
CA GLU A 8 -11.16 -1.88 -9.65
C GLU A 8 -10.62 -1.27 -10.95
N LYS A 9 -10.63 -2.06 -12.03
CA LYS A 9 -10.12 -1.67 -13.35
C LYS A 9 -11.01 -0.54 -13.90
N GLY A 10 -10.48 0.68 -14.00
CA GLY A 10 -11.21 1.86 -14.49
C GLY A 10 -11.63 2.87 -13.42
N ALA A 11 -11.32 2.63 -12.14
CA ALA A 11 -11.36 3.69 -11.14
C ALA A 11 -10.09 4.54 -11.28
N ASP A 12 -10.16 5.66 -12.01
CA ASP A 12 -9.05 6.59 -12.29
C ASP A 12 -8.32 7.13 -11.04
N ARG A 13 -8.77 6.78 -9.84
CA ARG A 13 -8.28 7.29 -8.55
C ARG A 13 -7.75 6.20 -7.59
N SER A 14 -7.79 4.91 -7.95
CA SER A 14 -7.30 3.84 -7.07
C SER A 14 -5.90 3.36 -7.51
N PRO A 15 -4.83 3.62 -6.74
CA PRO A 15 -3.47 3.25 -7.13
C PRO A 15 -3.29 1.74 -7.16
N VAL A 16 -2.52 1.26 -8.14
CA VAL A 16 -2.00 -0.12 -8.13
C VAL A 16 -0.89 -0.18 -7.08
N LEU A 17 -1.04 -1.04 -6.08
CA LEU A 17 -0.03 -1.24 -5.03
C LEU A 17 0.89 -2.42 -5.39
N ALA A 18 2.19 -2.20 -5.24
CA ALA A 18 3.19 -3.26 -5.20
C ALA A 18 3.44 -3.67 -3.74
N ALA A 19 3.58 -4.97 -3.50
CA ALA A 19 3.81 -5.54 -2.17
C ALA A 19 5.15 -6.28 -2.13
N VAL A 20 5.88 -6.13 -1.03
CA VAL A 20 7.10 -6.89 -0.76
C VAL A 20 7.00 -7.52 0.63
N ASP A 21 7.43 -8.77 0.76
CA ASP A 21 7.69 -9.36 2.08
C ASP A 21 8.84 -8.56 2.73
N PRO A 22 8.68 -8.00 3.94
CA PRO A 22 9.74 -7.27 4.62
C PRO A 22 11.04 -8.09 4.82
N LEU A 23 10.94 -9.42 4.83
CA LEU A 23 12.04 -10.37 4.89
C LEU A 23 12.52 -10.82 3.49
N SER A 24 12.04 -10.18 2.42
CA SER A 24 12.41 -10.41 1.01
C SER A 24 12.22 -11.86 0.54
N ARG A 25 11.22 -12.57 1.10
CA ARG A 25 10.89 -13.92 0.64
C ARG A 25 10.18 -13.83 -0.72
N PRO A 26 10.63 -14.61 -1.72
CA PRO A 26 10.00 -14.60 -3.03
C PRO A 26 8.65 -15.33 -3.00
N GLY A 27 7.72 -14.88 -3.84
CA GLY A 27 6.49 -15.60 -4.16
C GLY A 27 5.23 -15.06 -3.48
N TRP A 28 4.09 -15.54 -3.97
CA TRP A 28 2.79 -15.25 -3.40
C TRP A 28 2.64 -15.98 -2.07
N LEU A 29 2.22 -15.28 -1.01
CA LEU A 29 2.03 -15.90 0.29
C LEU A 29 0.74 -16.73 0.30
N LYS A 30 0.78 -17.90 0.93
CA LYS A 30 -0.39 -18.78 1.05
C LYS A 30 -1.54 -18.04 1.74
N GLY A 31 -2.74 -18.07 1.16
CA GLY A 31 -3.94 -17.44 1.71
C GLY A 31 -4.22 -16.04 1.15
N MET A 32 -3.30 -15.44 0.40
CA MET A 32 -3.53 -14.13 -0.25
C MET A 32 -4.63 -14.17 -1.31
N GLU A 33 -4.93 -15.34 -1.88
CA GLU A 33 -6.07 -15.55 -2.78
C GLU A 33 -7.43 -15.23 -2.15
N GLY A 34 -7.53 -15.30 -0.81
CA GLY A 34 -8.71 -14.91 -0.04
C GLY A 34 -8.77 -13.41 0.29
N GLY A 35 -7.80 -12.62 -0.18
CA GLY A 35 -7.65 -11.21 0.15
C GLY A 35 -6.71 -10.96 1.33
N VAL A 36 -6.50 -9.68 1.64
CA VAL A 36 -5.59 -9.22 2.70
C VAL A 36 -6.22 -8.08 3.49
N TRP A 37 -5.81 -7.93 4.75
CA TRP A 37 -6.13 -6.74 5.54
C TRP A 37 -5.08 -5.67 5.30
N PHE A 38 -5.47 -4.49 4.84
CA PHE A 38 -4.55 -3.36 4.62
C PHE A 38 -4.72 -2.29 5.69
N ALA A 39 -3.61 -1.82 6.25
CA ALA A 39 -3.53 -0.69 7.15
C ALA A 39 -2.51 0.32 6.61
N GLY A 40 -2.98 1.51 6.26
CA GLY A 40 -2.12 2.55 5.70
C GLY A 40 -2.93 3.63 5.01
N ASP A 41 -2.30 4.23 4.00
CA ASP A 41 -2.84 5.30 3.20
C ASP A 41 -2.59 4.97 1.72
N GLU A 42 -3.61 4.92 0.90
CA GLU A 42 -3.53 4.41 -0.47
C GLU A 42 -2.50 5.16 -1.35
N VAL A 43 -2.27 6.45 -1.13
CA VAL A 43 -1.31 7.23 -1.95
C VAL A 43 0.13 7.19 -1.41
N PHE A 44 0.33 6.74 -0.17
CA PHE A 44 1.65 6.63 0.47
C PHE A 44 2.10 5.18 0.71
N GLY A 45 1.18 4.21 0.77
CA GLY A 45 1.42 2.83 1.12
C GLY A 45 0.99 2.42 2.53
N GLY A 46 1.43 1.26 2.98
CA GLY A 46 1.05 0.69 4.26
C GLY A 46 1.54 -0.73 4.46
N ALA A 47 0.97 -1.41 5.44
CA ALA A 47 1.19 -2.82 5.69
C ALA A 47 -0.06 -3.62 5.32
N ALA A 48 0.13 -4.81 4.77
CA ALA A 48 -0.92 -5.79 4.60
C ALA A 48 -0.64 -7.05 5.44
N LEU A 49 -1.69 -7.62 6.04
CA LEU A 49 -1.66 -8.88 6.77
C LEU A 49 -2.43 -9.93 5.98
N VAL A 50 -1.81 -11.07 5.74
CA VAL A 50 -2.46 -12.23 5.13
C VAL A 50 -3.21 -13.01 6.22
N PRO A 51 -4.56 -13.14 6.14
CA PRO A 51 -5.34 -13.86 7.13
C PRO A 51 -4.87 -15.31 7.31
N GLY A 52 -4.82 -15.78 8.55
CA GLY A 52 -4.48 -17.17 8.87
C GLY A 52 -2.99 -17.52 8.79
N SER A 53 -2.16 -16.78 8.03
CA SER A 53 -0.71 -17.01 7.99
C SER A 53 0.08 -16.10 8.94
N GLY A 54 -0.49 -14.95 9.32
CA GLY A 54 0.18 -13.96 10.17
C GLY A 54 1.32 -13.22 9.47
N GLN A 55 1.51 -13.44 8.16
CA GLN A 55 2.57 -12.81 7.40
C GLN A 55 2.21 -11.37 7.04
N LEU A 56 3.18 -10.48 7.19
CA LEU A 56 3.05 -9.06 6.86
C LEU A 56 3.75 -8.76 5.53
N LEU A 57 3.15 -7.87 4.75
CA LEU A 57 3.69 -7.32 3.52
C LEU A 57 3.79 -5.81 3.68
N PHE A 58 4.89 -5.23 3.21
CA PHE A 58 4.98 -3.79 3.01
C PHE A 58 4.48 -3.45 1.62
N MET A 59 3.62 -2.44 1.50
CA MET A 59 2.99 -2.05 0.23
C MET A 59 3.19 -0.57 -0.06
N GLN A 60 3.43 -0.22 -1.32
CA GLN A 60 3.39 1.16 -1.83
C GLN A 60 2.81 1.22 -3.24
N PRO A 61 2.32 2.38 -3.70
CA PRO A 61 1.99 2.59 -5.10
C PRO A 61 3.14 2.15 -6.02
N ARG A 62 2.85 1.23 -6.94
CA ARG A 62 3.81 0.73 -7.93
C ARG A 62 4.35 1.88 -8.78
N ASP A 63 3.44 2.70 -9.26
CA ASP A 63 3.71 3.85 -10.11
C ASP A 63 3.95 5.10 -9.25
N TRP A 64 4.93 5.00 -8.32
CA TRP A 64 5.16 5.98 -7.25
C TRP A 64 5.21 7.42 -7.76
N GLU A 65 6.01 7.69 -8.79
CA GLU A 65 6.19 9.05 -9.33
C GLU A 65 4.92 9.61 -9.98
N LEU A 66 4.12 8.77 -10.67
CA LEU A 66 2.87 9.19 -11.30
C LEU A 66 1.81 9.62 -10.28
N MET A 67 1.94 9.16 -9.04
CA MET A 67 1.01 9.48 -7.94
C MET A 67 1.46 10.70 -7.11
N SER A 68 2.48 11.47 -7.54
CA SER A 68 2.99 12.63 -6.80
C SER A 68 1.91 13.69 -6.53
N GLY A 69 1.13 14.06 -7.54
CA GLY A 69 0.05 15.04 -7.40
C GLY A 69 -0.98 14.63 -6.36
N GLN A 70 -1.38 13.35 -6.32
CA GLN A 70 -2.33 12.86 -5.32
C GLN A 70 -1.75 12.90 -3.89
N ARG A 71 -0.44 12.72 -3.72
CA ARG A 71 0.22 12.86 -2.41
C ARG A 71 0.32 14.32 -1.96
N GLU A 72 0.51 15.25 -2.91
CA GLU A 72 0.50 16.69 -2.64
C GLU A 72 -0.90 17.16 -2.21
N GLU A 73 -1.93 16.63 -2.85
CA GLU A 73 -3.34 16.91 -2.54
C GLU A 73 -3.85 16.25 -1.24
N ALA A 74 -3.13 15.27 -0.68
CA ALA A 74 -3.55 14.54 0.52
C ALA A 74 -3.68 15.43 1.78
N GLY A 75 -3.13 16.64 1.75
CA GLY A 75 -3.20 17.59 2.84
C GLY A 75 -2.23 17.31 4.00
N ALA A 76 -2.04 18.31 4.86
CA ALA A 76 -0.96 18.33 5.85
C ALA A 76 -1.03 17.19 6.87
N GLU A 77 -2.22 16.81 7.34
CA GLU A 77 -2.37 15.78 8.36
C GLU A 77 -2.06 14.36 7.83
N ARG A 78 -2.50 14.03 6.61
CA ARG A 78 -2.16 12.74 5.98
C ARG A 78 -0.66 12.66 5.71
N LEU A 79 -0.07 13.75 5.22
CA LEU A 79 1.37 13.83 4.99
C LEU A 79 2.18 13.65 6.28
N LYS A 80 1.75 14.26 7.38
CA LYS A 80 2.39 14.13 8.70
C LYS A 80 2.35 12.69 9.19
N ARG A 81 1.20 12.01 9.10
CA ARG A 81 1.07 10.60 9.48
C ARG A 81 1.94 9.69 8.60
N ALA A 82 1.93 9.90 7.29
CA ALA A 82 2.78 9.15 6.36
C ALA A 82 4.27 9.34 6.66
N MET A 83 4.68 10.55 7.05
CA MET A 83 6.05 10.83 7.47
C MET A 83 6.41 10.10 8.78
N GLN A 84 5.53 10.14 9.79
CA GLN A 84 5.73 9.43 11.05
C GLN A 84 5.79 7.91 10.87
N ALA A 85 5.04 7.38 9.90
CA ALA A 85 5.03 5.96 9.55
C ALA A 85 6.18 5.55 8.60
N GLY A 86 7.06 6.48 8.19
CA GLY A 86 8.15 6.18 7.26
C GLY A 86 7.71 5.95 5.80
N LEU A 87 6.47 6.26 5.45
CA LEU A 87 5.86 6.02 4.13
C LEU A 87 6.08 7.16 3.13
N LYS A 88 6.68 8.28 3.55
CA LYS A 88 6.89 9.46 2.69
C LYS A 88 7.88 9.22 1.54
N ARG A 89 8.76 8.23 1.67
CA ARG A 89 9.79 7.92 0.67
C ARG A 89 9.44 6.63 -0.05
N ARG A 90 9.80 6.56 -1.33
CA ARG A 90 9.73 5.32 -2.09
C ARG A 90 10.65 4.28 -1.45
N ALA A 91 10.11 3.14 -1.08
CA ALA A 91 10.87 1.98 -0.69
C ALA A 91 11.40 1.27 -1.95
N PRO A 92 12.52 0.55 -1.87
CA PRO A 92 13.07 -0.23 -2.98
C PRO A 92 12.24 -1.53 -3.20
N ILE A 93 10.94 -1.38 -3.44
CA ILE A 93 10.06 -2.46 -3.88
C ILE A 93 10.36 -2.67 -5.37
N ARG A 94 10.90 -3.85 -5.73
CA ARG A 94 11.17 -4.25 -7.11
C ARG A 94 9.96 -4.96 -7.71
#